data_AF-A0ABD2QQL2-F1
#
_entry.id   AF-A0ABD2QQL2-F1
#
_cell.length_a   1.000
_cell.length_b   1.000
_cell.length_c   1.000
_cell.angle_alpha   90.00
_cell.angle_beta   90.00
_cell.angle_gamma   90.00
#
_symmetry.space_group_name_H-M   'P 1'
#
loop_
_entity.id
_entity.type
_entity.pdbx_description
1 polymer ?
#
loop_
_entity_poly.entity_id
_entity_poly.type
_entity_poly.pdbx_seq_one_letter_code
_entity_poly.pdbx_strand_id
1 'polypeptide(L)'
;MKKTEIAAVLSVSRTTVYRSLAIENYIAYASNGGRPRSTTLRDDRIIHRTIRESFLCSTSRIAERTNLHNVTKSIVSRRINELNLAPLTLPKTSAISRSIPARHAHAIRESRTAMATWDYTWFADETMLKDGLFGNRTIAYLPAGTARHLRPRIELQQHPEQVMIWAVIKAPNLLVWSFVNGGYNAAECMRILA
;
A
#
# COMPACT_ATOMS: atom_id res chain seq x y z
N MET A 1 48.32 -23.65 20.05
CA MET A 1 48.87 -22.28 20.04
C MET A 1 48.70 -21.67 21.42
N LYS A 2 49.78 -21.16 22.03
CA LYS A 2 49.69 -20.53 23.35
C LYS A 2 48.94 -19.20 23.24
N LYS A 3 48.18 -18.82 24.27
CA LYS A 3 47.42 -17.54 24.29
C LYS A 3 48.30 -16.30 24.07
N THR A 4 49.58 -16.41 24.43
CA THR A 4 50.62 -15.40 24.19
C THR A 4 50.99 -15.24 22.72
N GLU A 5 50.99 -16.34 21.95
CA GLU A 5 51.26 -16.34 20.51
C GLU A 5 50.08 -15.73 19.75
N ILE A 6 48.84 -16.06 20.16
CA ILE A 6 47.62 -15.45 19.60
C ILE A 6 47.64 -13.93 19.75
N ALA A 7 47.97 -13.44 20.95
CA ALA A 7 48.05 -12.00 21.23
C ALA A 7 49.11 -11.28 20.38
N ALA A 8 50.26 -11.91 20.17
CA ALA A 8 51.35 -11.36 19.36
C ALA A 8 50.97 -11.31 17.87
N VAL A 9 50.43 -12.40 17.33
CA VAL A 9 50.03 -12.49 15.91
C VAL A 9 48.89 -11.51 15.59
N LEU A 10 47.90 -11.38 16.48
CA LEU A 10 46.74 -10.51 16.27
C LEU A 10 46.97 -9.07 16.76
N SER A 11 48.13 -8.77 17.34
CA SER A 11 48.45 -7.45 17.93
C SER A 11 47.39 -6.91 18.89
N VAL A 12 46.77 -7.78 19.68
CA VAL A 12 45.77 -7.44 20.70
C VAL A 12 46.28 -7.78 22.09
N SER A 13 45.73 -7.14 23.12
CA SER A 13 46.13 -7.41 24.50
C SER A 13 45.87 -8.88 24.87
N ARG A 14 46.75 -9.48 25.68
CA ARG A 14 46.54 -10.84 26.23
C ARG A 14 45.18 -10.93 26.92
N THR A 15 44.81 -9.90 27.68
CA THR A 15 43.52 -9.80 28.38
C THR A 15 42.32 -9.91 27.43
N THR A 16 42.39 -9.31 26.25
CA THR A 16 41.35 -9.44 25.21
C THR A 16 41.25 -10.88 24.74
N VAL A 17 42.38 -11.54 24.47
CA VAL A 17 42.40 -12.96 24.07
C VAL A 17 41.82 -13.87 25.16
N TYR A 18 42.17 -13.65 26.43
CA TYR A 18 41.60 -14.41 27.54
C TYR A 18 40.08 -14.22 27.64
N ARG A 19 39.59 -12.98 27.51
CA ARG A 19 38.15 -12.68 27.57
C ARG A 19 37.38 -13.26 26.38
N SER A 20 37.92 -13.11 25.17
CA SER A 20 37.28 -13.64 23.96
C SER A 20 37.22 -15.17 23.94
N LEU A 21 38.26 -15.86 24.43
CA LEU A 21 38.27 -17.33 24.51
C LEU A 21 37.41 -17.88 25.67
N ALA A 22 37.10 -17.06 26.67
CA ALA A 22 36.23 -17.44 27.79
C ALA A 22 34.73 -17.27 27.47
N ILE A 23 34.39 -16.62 26.35
CA ILE A 23 33.00 -16.48 25.89
C ILE A 23 32.66 -17.72 25.06
N GLU A 24 31.97 -18.68 25.67
CA GLU A 24 31.58 -19.95 25.02
C GLU A 24 30.47 -19.77 23.95
N ASN A 25 29.74 -18.66 23.99
CA ASN A 25 28.68 -18.34 23.04
C ASN A 25 29.14 -17.26 22.06
N TYR A 26 29.33 -17.62 20.79
CA TYR A 26 29.61 -16.74 19.64
C TYR A 26 28.47 -15.75 19.30
N ILE A 27 27.60 -15.45 20.26
CA ILE A 27 26.42 -14.63 20.03
C ILE A 27 26.78 -13.18 20.36
N ALA A 28 26.99 -12.44 19.28
CA ALA A 28 26.89 -10.98 19.13
C ALA A 28 27.17 -10.13 20.39
N TYR A 29 28.24 -9.35 20.32
CA TYR A 29 28.50 -8.14 21.12
C TYR A 29 27.32 -7.75 22.02
N ALA A 30 27.47 -7.94 23.34
CA ALA A 30 26.54 -7.40 24.32
C ALA A 30 26.20 -5.96 23.92
N SER A 31 24.91 -5.63 23.80
CA SER A 31 24.48 -4.37 23.20
C SER A 31 25.21 -3.23 23.89
N ASN A 32 26.19 -2.62 23.21
CA ASN A 32 26.90 -1.47 23.74
C ASN A 32 25.82 -0.44 24.06
N GLY A 33 25.61 -0.15 25.35
CA GLY A 33 24.47 0.62 25.84
C GLY A 33 24.29 1.87 24.98
N GLY A 34 23.26 1.87 24.14
CA GLY A 34 22.97 2.99 23.26
C GLY A 34 22.54 4.20 24.08
N ARG A 35 22.62 5.38 23.47
CA ARG A 35 22.03 6.58 24.07
C ARG A 35 20.55 6.32 24.39
N PRO A 36 20.06 6.74 25.58
CA PRO A 36 18.64 6.67 25.89
C PRO A 36 17.80 7.33 24.81
N ARG A 37 16.66 6.70 24.49
CA ARG A 37 15.71 7.24 23.50
C ARG A 37 15.18 8.58 23.99
N SER A 38 14.95 9.49 23.05
CA SER A 38 14.29 10.78 23.31
C SER A 38 12.78 10.65 23.52
N THR A 39 12.20 9.50 23.17
CA THR A 39 10.77 9.20 23.36
C THR A 39 10.59 8.11 24.39
N THR A 40 9.52 8.24 25.17
CA THR A 40 9.06 7.24 26.13
C THR A 40 8.03 6.30 25.49
N LEU A 41 7.71 5.19 26.18
CA LEU A 41 6.64 4.29 25.76
C LEU A 41 5.26 4.99 25.75
N ARG A 42 5.07 6.02 26.57
CA ARG A 42 3.84 6.82 26.58
C ARG A 42 3.72 7.63 25.29
N ASP A 43 4.82 8.24 24.87
CA ASP A 43 4.88 9.04 23.63
C ASP A 43 4.58 8.17 22.41
N ASP A 44 5.11 6.94 22.39
CA ASP A 44 4.83 5.97 21.33
C ASP A 44 3.35 5.61 21.23
N ARG A 45 2.68 5.44 22.39
CA ARG A 45 1.23 5.16 22.43
C ARG A 45 0.43 6.36 21.91
N ILE A 46 0.84 7.58 22.24
CA ILE A 46 0.20 8.80 21.76
C ILE A 46 0.35 8.90 20.23
N ILE A 47 1.57 8.74 19.70
CA ILE A 47 1.85 8.72 18.26
C ILE A 47 0.98 7.66 17.56
N HIS A 48 0.96 6.43 18.09
CA HIS A 48 0.17 5.33 17.55
C HIS A 48 -1.33 5.63 17.54
N ARG A 49 -1.86 6.20 18.64
CA ARG A 49 -3.26 6.61 18.73
C ARG A 49 -3.61 7.69 17.72
N THR A 50 -2.78 8.73 17.60
CA THR A 50 -3.00 9.82 16.64
C THR A 50 -3.01 9.33 15.20
N ILE A 51 -2.15 8.36 14.85
CA ILE A 51 -2.15 7.72 13.52
C ILE A 51 -3.47 7.01 13.26
N ARG A 52 -3.95 6.22 14.22
CA ARG A 52 -5.22 5.49 14.10
C ARG A 52 -6.42 6.41 13.96
N GLU A 53 -6.47 7.51 14.72
CA GLU A 53 -7.59 8.46 14.65
C GLU A 53 -7.56 9.28 13.36
N SER A 54 -6.36 9.55 12.83
CA SER A 54 -6.21 10.51 11.74
C SER A 54 -6.17 9.89 10.35
N PHE A 55 -5.92 8.58 10.21
CA PHE A 55 -5.80 7.71 9.00
C PHE A 55 -5.00 8.24 7.77
N LEU A 56 -4.78 9.55 7.65
CA LEU A 56 -4.32 10.31 6.49
C LEU A 56 -3.39 11.48 6.89
N CYS A 57 -2.89 11.53 8.13
CA CYS A 57 -2.01 12.62 8.54
C CYS A 57 -0.55 12.34 8.16
N SER A 58 0.09 13.34 7.55
CA SER A 58 1.53 13.34 7.31
C SER A 58 2.31 13.29 8.63
N THR A 59 3.55 12.81 8.59
CA THR A 59 4.46 12.80 9.75
C THR A 59 4.59 14.16 10.44
N SER A 60 4.54 15.26 9.68
CA SER A 60 4.52 16.62 10.23
C SER A 60 3.25 16.90 11.04
N ARG A 61 2.06 16.58 10.50
CA ARG A 61 0.79 16.79 11.20
C ARG A 61 0.66 15.93 12.44
N ILE A 62 1.22 14.72 12.42
CA ILE A 62 1.25 13.86 13.60
C ILE A 62 2.12 14.51 14.68
N ALA A 63 3.32 15.01 14.36
CA ALA A 63 4.17 15.71 15.32
C ALA A 63 3.44 16.90 15.95
N GLU A 64 2.81 17.75 15.14
CA GLU A 64 2.01 18.90 15.60
C GLU A 64 0.83 18.46 16.50
N ARG A 65 0.07 17.44 16.11
CA ARG A 65 -1.11 16.96 16.86
C ARG A 65 -0.77 16.27 18.17
N THR A 66 0.37 15.59 18.24
CA THR A 66 0.78 14.88 19.45
C THR A 66 1.18 15.85 20.57
N ASN A 67 1.50 17.11 20.23
CA ASN A 67 1.94 18.16 21.16
C ASN A 67 3.02 17.69 22.16
N LEU A 68 3.88 16.77 21.72
CA LEU A 68 4.94 16.21 22.54
C LEU A 68 6.16 17.11 22.47
N HIS A 69 6.56 17.69 23.61
CA HIS A 69 7.78 18.51 23.69
C HIS A 69 9.00 17.68 23.27
N ASN A 70 9.89 18.27 22.46
CA ASN A 70 11.12 17.65 21.93
C ASN A 70 10.93 16.50 20.92
N VAL A 71 9.70 16.22 20.47
CA VAL A 71 9.43 15.21 19.44
C VAL A 71 9.34 15.90 18.08
N THR A 72 10.42 15.79 17.30
CA THR A 72 10.49 16.33 15.94
C THR A 72 9.84 15.40 14.92
N LYS A 73 9.56 15.92 13.72
CA LYS A 73 9.08 15.13 12.58
C LYS A 73 9.94 13.90 12.28
N SER A 74 11.27 14.03 12.38
CA SER A 74 12.19 12.92 12.11
C SER A 74 12.09 11.81 13.15
N ILE A 75 11.88 12.18 14.42
CA ILE A 75 11.62 11.22 15.50
C ILE A 75 10.30 10.49 15.23
N VAL A 76 9.22 11.20 14.91
CA VAL A 76 7.93 10.58 14.57
C VAL A 76 8.07 9.61 13.39
N SER A 77 8.77 10.02 12.32
CA SER A 77 9.00 9.15 11.16
C SER A 77 9.80 7.90 11.52
N ARG A 78 10.84 8.03 12.37
CA ARG A 78 11.62 6.90 12.85
C ARG A 78 10.75 5.95 13.68
N ARG A 79 9.94 6.48 14.61
CA ARG A 79 9.05 5.68 15.46
C ARG A 79 7.98 4.95 14.65
N ILE A 80 7.42 5.60 13.64
CA ILE A 80 6.48 4.96 12.70
C ILE A 80 7.11 3.75 12.01
N ASN A 81 8.34 3.90 11.52
CA ASN A 81 9.07 2.80 10.88
C ASN A 81 9.42 1.69 11.87
N GLU A 82 9.93 2.04 13.06
CA GLU A 82 10.28 1.07 14.11
C GLU A 82 9.06 0.28 14.62
N LEU A 83 7.89 0.90 14.66
CA LEU A 83 6.63 0.27 15.05
C LEU A 83 5.92 -0.43 13.88
N ASN A 84 6.52 -0.46 12.69
CA ASN A 84 5.92 -1.00 11.45
C ASN A 84 4.53 -0.43 11.15
N LEU A 85 4.32 0.84 11.49
CA LEU A 85 3.08 1.57 11.21
C LEU A 85 3.15 2.16 9.80
N ALA A 86 3.38 1.32 8.80
CA ALA A 86 3.42 1.78 7.42
C ALA A 86 2.11 2.53 7.11
N PRO A 87 2.16 3.73 6.50
CA PRO A 87 0.96 4.42 6.09
C PRO A 87 0.22 3.53 5.10
N LEU A 88 -0.88 2.93 5.55
CA LEU A 88 -1.78 2.19 4.68
C LEU A 88 -2.33 3.19 3.68
N THR A 89 -1.88 3.09 2.42
CA THR A 89 -2.62 3.71 1.33
C THR A 89 -3.97 3.04 1.30
N LEU A 90 -4.99 3.73 1.81
CA LEU A 90 -6.35 3.23 1.77
C LEU A 90 -6.75 3.05 0.30
N PRO A 91 -7.40 1.93 -0.05
CA PRO A 91 -7.99 1.80 -1.38
C PRO A 91 -8.96 2.97 -1.59
N LYS A 92 -8.96 3.54 -2.79
CA LYS A 92 -9.99 4.51 -3.17
C LYS A 92 -11.33 3.80 -3.10
N THR A 93 -12.12 4.10 -2.08
CA THR A 93 -13.51 3.66 -1.99
C THR A 93 -14.38 4.68 -2.69
N SER A 94 -15.41 4.22 -3.40
CA SER A 94 -16.43 5.13 -3.92
C SER A 94 -17.16 5.78 -2.73
N ALA A 95 -17.51 7.06 -2.88
CA ALA A 95 -18.30 7.78 -1.88
C ALA A 95 -19.74 7.23 -1.90
N ILE A 96 -19.98 6.12 -1.19
CA ILE A 96 -21.28 5.45 -1.12
C ILE A 96 -22.05 6.04 0.06
N SER A 97 -22.86 7.07 -0.15
CA SER A 97 -23.61 7.70 0.96
C SER A 97 -25.10 7.33 1.04
N ARG A 98 -25.71 6.75 -0.02
CA ARG A 98 -27.18 6.52 -0.05
C ARG A 98 -27.65 5.10 -0.35
N SER A 99 -26.78 4.18 -0.75
CA SER A 99 -27.18 2.82 -1.16
C SER A 99 -26.76 1.70 -0.20
N ILE A 100 -26.15 2.01 0.95
CA ILE A 100 -25.65 0.99 1.90
C ILE A 100 -26.77 0.04 2.37
N PRO A 101 -27.96 0.51 2.80
CA PRO A 101 -29.02 -0.39 3.26
C PRO A 101 -29.54 -1.31 2.14
N ALA A 102 -29.75 -0.76 0.93
CA ALA A 102 -30.21 -1.53 -0.23
C ALA A 102 -29.17 -2.58 -0.66
N ARG A 103 -27.88 -2.21 -0.69
CA ARG A 103 -26.78 -3.13 -1.01
C ARG A 103 -26.64 -4.23 0.03
N HIS A 104 -26.77 -3.89 1.31
CA HIS A 104 -26.68 -4.85 2.41
C HIS A 104 -27.86 -5.83 2.39
N ALA A 105 -29.09 -5.33 2.18
CA ALA A 105 -30.28 -6.16 2.04
C ALA A 105 -30.18 -7.10 0.82
N HIS A 106 -29.70 -6.59 -0.33
CA HIS A 106 -29.43 -7.41 -1.52
C HIS A 106 -28.40 -8.50 -1.21
N ALA A 107 -27.27 -8.15 -0.60
CA ALA A 107 -26.22 -9.13 -0.26
C ALA A 107 -26.71 -10.23 0.70
N ILE A 108 -27.52 -9.89 1.71
CA ILE A 108 -28.11 -10.87 2.62
C ILE A 108 -29.10 -11.77 1.91
N ARG A 109 -29.89 -11.23 0.99
CA ARG A 109 -30.85 -12.01 0.21
C ARG A 109 -30.11 -12.99 -0.70
N GLU A 110 -29.14 -12.49 -1.46
CA GLU A 110 -28.41 -13.30 -2.44
C GLU A 110 -27.40 -14.27 -1.82
N SER A 111 -26.94 -14.05 -0.57
CA SER A 111 -26.07 -15.02 0.13
C SER A 111 -26.78 -16.33 0.47
N ARG A 112 -28.12 -16.33 0.46
CA ARG A 112 -28.95 -17.52 0.65
C ARG A 112 -29.33 -18.19 -0.66
N THR A 113 -28.98 -17.58 -1.80
CA THR A 113 -29.24 -18.12 -3.12
C THR A 113 -28.37 -19.36 -3.35
N ALA A 114 -28.99 -20.47 -3.73
CA ALA A 114 -28.26 -21.72 -4.01
C ALA A 114 -27.27 -21.52 -5.17
N MET A 115 -26.12 -22.22 -5.11
CA MET A 115 -25.09 -22.15 -6.17
C MET A 115 -25.68 -22.43 -7.57
N ALA A 116 -26.63 -23.36 -7.67
CA ALA A 116 -27.30 -23.70 -8.92
C ALA A 116 -27.97 -22.50 -9.60
N THR A 117 -28.42 -21.47 -8.87
CA THR A 117 -29.02 -20.27 -9.46
C THR A 117 -27.97 -19.39 -10.14
N TRP A 118 -26.75 -19.35 -9.61
CA TRP A 118 -25.64 -18.62 -10.20
C TRP A 118 -25.20 -19.24 -11.54
N ASP A 119 -25.38 -20.56 -11.70
CA ASP A 119 -25.11 -21.27 -12.97
C ASP A 119 -26.08 -20.86 -14.10
N TYR A 120 -27.18 -20.18 -13.79
CA TYR A 120 -28.12 -19.62 -14.77
C TYR A 120 -28.09 -18.09 -14.82
N THR A 121 -27.20 -17.44 -14.06
CA THR A 121 -27.11 -15.97 -14.00
C THR A 121 -26.17 -15.44 -15.07
N TRP A 122 -26.63 -14.41 -15.79
CA TRP A 122 -25.88 -13.73 -16.85
C TRP A 122 -25.55 -12.33 -16.35
N PHE A 123 -24.28 -11.97 -16.39
CA PHE A 123 -23.82 -10.64 -15.98
C PHE A 123 -23.54 -9.82 -17.22
N ALA A 124 -24.09 -8.61 -17.26
CA ALA A 124 -23.87 -7.65 -18.33
C ALA A 124 -23.36 -6.34 -17.73
N ASP A 125 -22.34 -5.73 -18.34
CA ASP A 125 -21.86 -4.41 -17.96
C ASP A 125 -21.17 -3.73 -19.15
N GLU A 126 -21.08 -2.41 -19.10
CA GLU A 126 -20.32 -1.59 -20.03
C GLU A 126 -18.99 -1.17 -19.42
N THR A 127 -17.92 -1.16 -20.23
CA THR A 127 -16.64 -0.61 -19.82
C THR A 127 -16.04 0.25 -20.92
N MET A 128 -15.36 1.33 -20.54
CA MET A 128 -14.66 2.19 -21.48
C MET A 128 -13.18 1.82 -21.53
N LEU A 129 -12.73 1.38 -22.69
CA LEU A 129 -11.32 1.28 -23.03
C LEU A 129 -10.86 2.61 -23.61
N LYS A 130 -9.79 3.16 -23.04
CA LYS A 130 -9.14 4.35 -23.58
C LYS A 130 -7.91 3.87 -24.34
N ASP A 131 -7.75 4.29 -25.59
CA ASP A 131 -6.56 3.93 -26.36
C ASP A 131 -5.36 4.69 -25.78
N GLY A 132 -4.40 3.93 -25.27
CA GLY A 132 -3.41 4.42 -24.31
C GLY A 132 -3.32 3.46 -23.12
N LEU A 133 -2.43 2.47 -23.28
CA LEU A 133 -1.87 1.61 -22.23
C LEU A 133 -2.12 2.20 -20.83
N PHE A 134 -3.04 1.57 -20.10
CA PHE A 134 -3.30 1.84 -18.69
C PHE A 134 -1.96 1.89 -17.94
N GLY A 135 -1.53 3.09 -17.64
CA GLY A 135 -0.25 3.35 -16.99
C GLY A 135 -0.40 4.57 -16.10
N ASN A 136 -1.24 4.45 -15.07
CA ASN A 136 -1.22 5.38 -13.95
C ASN A 136 0.22 5.43 -13.41
N ARG A 137 0.98 6.43 -13.89
CA ARG A 137 2.41 6.65 -13.62
C ARG A 137 3.31 5.52 -14.16
N THR A 138 4.03 5.79 -15.25
CA THR A 138 5.33 5.13 -15.45
C THR A 138 6.22 5.49 -14.26
N ILE A 139 6.45 4.54 -13.36
CA ILE A 139 7.41 4.73 -12.26
C ILE A 139 8.79 4.54 -12.88
N ALA A 140 9.43 5.65 -13.24
CA ALA A 140 10.83 5.63 -13.63
C ALA A 140 11.68 5.47 -12.37
N TYR A 141 12.37 4.34 -12.26
CA TYR A 141 13.40 4.10 -11.24
C TYR A 141 14.68 4.84 -11.66
N LEU A 142 14.74 6.13 -11.32
CA LEU A 142 15.94 6.93 -11.52
C LEU A 142 16.76 6.97 -10.21
N PRO A 143 18.10 7.08 -10.30
CA PRO A 143 18.95 7.32 -9.14
C PRO A 143 18.47 8.53 -8.32
N ALA A 144 18.72 8.50 -7.01
CA ALA A 144 18.37 9.61 -6.13
C ALA A 144 19.06 10.91 -6.61
N GLY A 145 18.29 11.99 -6.76
CA GLY A 145 18.79 13.29 -7.19
C GLY A 145 18.76 13.56 -8.69
N THR A 146 18.33 12.60 -9.54
CA THR A 146 18.16 12.89 -10.97
C THR A 146 16.94 13.82 -11.17
N ALA A 147 17.17 14.98 -11.77
CA ALA A 147 16.09 15.89 -12.14
C ALA A 147 15.14 15.18 -13.11
N ARG A 148 13.86 15.06 -12.73
CA ARG A 148 12.84 14.57 -13.64
C ARG A 148 12.57 15.69 -14.66
N HIS A 149 13.08 15.56 -15.87
CA HIS A 149 12.44 16.22 -17.02
C HIS A 149 11.10 15.53 -17.26
N LEU A 150 10.11 15.85 -16.41
CA LEU A 150 8.73 15.61 -16.77
C LEU A 150 8.49 16.57 -17.94
N ARG A 151 8.47 16.05 -19.18
CA ARG A 151 7.82 16.78 -20.29
C ARG A 151 6.49 17.30 -19.74
N PRO A 152 6.10 18.57 -20.01
CA PRO A 152 4.83 19.10 -19.54
C PRO A 152 3.76 18.09 -19.90
N ARG A 153 3.19 17.46 -18.86
CA ARG A 153 2.13 16.49 -19.06
C ARG A 153 0.95 17.31 -19.52
N ILE A 154 0.49 17.05 -20.74
CA ILE A 154 -0.84 17.43 -21.14
C ILE A 154 -1.75 16.70 -20.13
N GLU A 155 -2.35 17.46 -19.21
CA GLU A 155 -3.39 16.96 -18.32
C GLU A 155 -4.39 16.21 -19.19
N LEU A 156 -4.79 14.99 -18.77
CA LEU A 156 -5.71 14.08 -19.45
C LEU A 156 -6.69 14.84 -20.35
N GLN A 157 -6.28 15.12 -21.59
CA GLN A 157 -7.21 15.54 -22.60
C GLN A 157 -8.09 14.33 -22.81
N GLN A 158 -9.40 14.54 -22.85
CA GLN A 158 -10.33 13.50 -23.26
C GLN A 158 -9.86 13.04 -24.64
N HIS A 159 -9.15 11.90 -24.68
CA HIS A 159 -8.66 11.36 -25.95
C HIS A 159 -9.87 11.12 -26.85
N PRO A 160 -9.80 11.48 -28.15
CA PRO A 160 -10.89 11.30 -29.10
C PRO A 160 -11.17 9.83 -29.42
N GLU A 161 -10.22 8.94 -29.12
CA GLU A 161 -10.30 7.50 -29.40
C GLU A 161 -10.59 6.73 -28.11
N GLN A 162 -11.86 6.74 -27.71
CA GLN A 162 -12.39 5.92 -26.62
C GLN A 162 -13.32 4.89 -27.21
N VAL A 163 -13.07 3.62 -26.89
CA VAL A 163 -13.89 2.51 -27.35
C VAL A 163 -14.65 1.97 -26.15
N MET A 164 -15.98 2.00 -26.22
CA MET A 164 -16.80 1.37 -25.21
C MET A 164 -17.05 -0.09 -25.62
N ILE A 165 -16.90 -1.00 -24.66
CA ILE A 165 -17.23 -2.40 -24.81
C ILE A 165 -18.43 -2.70 -23.92
N TRP A 166 -19.43 -3.33 -24.51
CA TRP A 166 -20.48 -4.02 -23.78
C TRP A 166 -20.22 -5.52 -23.83
N ALA A 167 -20.31 -6.20 -22.69
CA ALA A 167 -20.06 -7.64 -22.63
C ALA A 167 -21.08 -8.35 -21.72
N VAL A 168 -21.44 -9.57 -22.13
CA VAL A 168 -22.23 -10.50 -21.33
C VAL A 168 -21.41 -11.74 -21.02
N ILE A 169 -21.30 -12.02 -19.72
CA ILE A 169 -20.49 -13.10 -19.17
C ILE A 169 -21.40 -14.03 -18.38
N LYS A 170 -21.18 -15.33 -18.58
CA LYS A 170 -21.77 -16.39 -17.77
C LYS A 170 -20.65 -17.33 -17.36
N ALA A 171 -20.37 -17.45 -16.08
CA ALA A 171 -19.29 -18.35 -15.63
C ALA A 171 -19.48 -19.76 -16.23
N PRO A 172 -18.42 -20.39 -16.79
CA PRO A 172 -17.04 -19.93 -16.88
C PRO A 172 -16.69 -19.12 -18.15
N ASN A 173 -17.64 -18.85 -19.04
CA ASN A 173 -17.40 -18.37 -20.40
C ASN A 173 -17.79 -16.89 -20.61
N LEU A 174 -16.99 -16.18 -21.40
CA LEU A 174 -17.45 -14.98 -22.10
C LEU A 174 -18.38 -15.42 -23.23
N LEU A 175 -19.62 -14.92 -23.25
CA LEU A 175 -20.61 -15.36 -24.22
C LEU A 175 -20.65 -14.43 -25.43
N VAL A 176 -20.82 -13.13 -25.20
CA VAL A 176 -21.00 -12.13 -26.26
C VAL A 176 -20.36 -10.83 -25.83
N TRP A 177 -19.76 -10.12 -26.79
CA TRP A 177 -19.28 -8.75 -26.60
C TRP A 177 -19.46 -7.94 -27.88
N SER A 178 -19.63 -6.63 -27.74
CA SER A 178 -19.79 -5.70 -28.85
C SER A 178 -19.08 -4.38 -28.57
N PHE A 179 -18.48 -3.81 -29.61
CA PHE A 179 -18.00 -2.44 -29.58
C PHE A 179 -19.15 -1.46 -29.78
N VAL A 180 -19.23 -0.45 -28.92
CA VAL A 180 -20.22 0.61 -28.99
C VAL A 180 -19.50 1.93 -29.24
N ASN A 181 -19.70 2.52 -30.42
CA ASN A 181 -19.08 3.79 -30.80
C ASN A 181 -20.00 4.96 -30.41
N GLY A 182 -19.47 5.93 -29.65
CA GLY A 182 -20.13 7.23 -29.45
C GLY A 182 -21.18 7.31 -28.34
N GLY A 183 -21.32 6.27 -27.52
CA GLY A 183 -22.32 6.20 -26.45
C GLY A 183 -23.39 5.15 -26.75
N TYR A 184 -24.10 4.72 -25.71
CA TYR A 184 -25.09 3.64 -25.77
C TYR A 184 -26.47 4.20 -25.48
N ASN A 185 -27.35 4.21 -26.47
CA ASN A 185 -28.73 4.61 -26.28
C ASN A 185 -29.66 3.38 -26.11
N ALA A 186 -30.89 3.61 -25.64
CA ALA A 186 -31.84 2.53 -25.38
C ALA A 186 -32.17 1.70 -26.64
N ALA A 187 -32.15 2.30 -27.83
CA ALA A 187 -32.42 1.58 -29.08
C ALA A 187 -31.28 0.64 -29.47
N GLU A 188 -30.03 1.08 -29.28
CA GLU A 188 -28.85 0.23 -29.47
C GLU A 188 -28.82 -0.92 -28.47
N CYS A 189 -29.24 -0.69 -27.23
CA CYS A 189 -29.41 -1.74 -26.23
C CYS A 189 -30.38 -2.82 -26.68
N MET A 190 -31.58 -2.42 -27.10
CA MET A 190 -32.57 -3.36 -27.58
C MET A 190 -32.11 -4.12 -28.82
N ARG A 191 -31.32 -3.49 -29.71
CA ARG A 191 -30.76 -4.15 -30.90
C ARG A 191 -29.71 -5.21 -30.55
N ILE A 192 -28.90 -4.98 -29.52
CA ILE A 192 -27.89 -5.94 -29.08
C ILE A 192 -28.53 -7.12 -28.31
N LEU A 193 -29.66 -6.88 -27.65
CA LEU A 193 -30.40 -7.88 -26.88
C LEU A 193 -31.40 -8.72 -27.68
N ALA A 194 -31.78 -8.29 -28.90
CA ALA A 194 -32.73 -8.97 -29.79
C ALA A 194 -32.06 -10.06 -30.63
#